data_AF-A0A265N8L8-F1
#
_entry.id   AF-A0A265N8L8-F1
#
_cell.length_a   1.000
_cell.length_b   1.000
_cell.length_c   1.000
_cell.angle_alpha   90.00
_cell.angle_beta   90.00
_cell.angle_gamma   90.00
#
_symmetry.space_group_name_H-M   'P 1'
#
loop_
_entity.id
_entity.type
_entity.pdbx_description
1 polymer ?
#
loop_
_entity_poly.entity_id
_entity_poly.type
_entity_poly.pdbx_seq_one_letter_code
_entity_poly.pdbx_strand_id
1 'polypeptide(L)'
;MSITLVFFLIVGIFFIIVIESVRRGILETKYSILWIITCIFLGILSLSENLLEFLADFAGIAYAPSLLFLFGLLCTLIMIFDLTRRISSLSNKMIVLTQEYALLKEEHRKELAQMKKETQKKEEE
;
A
#
# COMPACT_ATOMS: atom_id res chain seq x y z
N MET A 1 31.13 -16.60 -11.06
CA MET A 1 30.01 -17.51 -11.43
C MET A 1 29.05 -17.79 -10.26
N SER A 2 29.49 -17.72 -9.00
CA SER A 2 28.62 -17.88 -7.80
C SER A 2 27.78 -16.62 -7.47
N ILE A 3 28.36 -15.42 -7.58
CA ILE A 3 27.69 -14.15 -7.21
C ILE A 3 26.48 -13.86 -8.11
N THR A 4 26.57 -14.13 -9.40
CA THR A 4 25.48 -13.92 -10.36
C THR A 4 24.28 -14.83 -10.08
N LEU A 5 24.54 -16.07 -9.65
CA LEU A 5 23.49 -17.04 -9.31
C LEU A 5 22.77 -16.65 -8.01
N VAL A 6 23.53 -16.17 -7.00
CA VAL A 6 22.96 -15.64 -5.74
C VAL A 6 22.09 -14.40 -6.01
N PHE A 7 22.55 -13.49 -6.87
CA PHE A 7 21.77 -12.31 -7.27
C PHE A 7 20.47 -12.71 -7.97
N PHE A 8 20.54 -13.67 -8.89
CA PHE A 8 19.36 -14.16 -9.61
C PHE A 8 18.33 -14.81 -8.66
N LEU A 9 18.81 -15.56 -7.66
CA LEU A 9 17.97 -16.22 -6.65
C LEU A 9 17.30 -15.19 -5.72
N ILE A 10 18.05 -14.17 -5.29
CA ILE A 10 17.52 -13.05 -4.49
C ILE A 10 16.45 -12.28 -5.26
N VAL A 11 16.70 -11.96 -6.53
CA VAL A 11 15.74 -11.26 -7.39
C VAL A 11 14.50 -12.11 -7.61
N GLY A 12 14.65 -13.42 -7.85
CA GLY A 12 13.53 -14.36 -8.00
C GLY A 12 12.67 -14.47 -6.73
N ILE A 13 13.29 -14.57 -5.55
CA ILE A 13 12.59 -14.59 -4.26
C ILE A 13 11.86 -13.26 -4.02
N PHE A 14 12.52 -12.14 -4.28
CA PHE A 14 11.91 -10.82 -4.16
C PHE A 14 10.71 -10.68 -5.09
N PHE A 15 10.83 -11.17 -6.33
CA PHE A 15 9.75 -11.17 -7.31
C PHE A 15 8.56 -12.04 -6.88
N ILE A 16 8.81 -13.21 -6.28
CA ILE A 16 7.77 -14.06 -5.71
C ILE A 16 7.10 -13.40 -4.49
N ILE A 17 7.87 -12.76 -3.61
CA ILE A 17 7.32 -12.02 -2.46
C ILE A 17 6.43 -10.87 -2.94
N VAL A 18 6.88 -10.15 -3.96
CA VAL A 18 6.13 -9.07 -4.59
C VAL A 18 4.83 -9.59 -5.20
N ILE A 19 4.89 -10.66 -6.00
CA ILE A 19 3.70 -11.29 -6.60
C ILE A 19 2.75 -11.82 -5.53
N GLU A 20 3.26 -12.48 -4.49
CA GLU A 20 2.45 -13.01 -3.39
C GLU A 20 1.84 -11.86 -2.57
N SER A 21 2.53 -10.73 -2.41
CA SER A 21 2.01 -9.53 -1.76
C SER A 21 0.89 -8.87 -2.57
N VAL A 22 1.01 -8.90 -3.89
CA VAL A 22 -0.03 -8.45 -4.84
C VAL A 22 -1.22 -9.42 -4.86
N ARG A 23 -0.97 -10.75 -4.79
CA ARG A 23 -1.95 -11.82 -4.84
C ARG A 23 -2.74 -11.98 -3.53
N ARG A 24 -2.12 -11.70 -2.39
CA ARG A 24 -2.77 -11.76 -1.06
C ARG A 24 -3.85 -10.70 -0.83
N GLY A 25 -4.07 -9.77 -1.76
CA GLY A 25 -5.26 -8.91 -1.77
C GLY A 25 -5.42 -8.04 -0.52
N ILE A 26 -4.33 -7.71 0.16
CA ILE A 26 -4.32 -6.94 1.41
C ILE A 26 -4.68 -5.45 1.19
N LEU A 27 -4.76 -4.99 -0.06
CA LEU A 27 -5.28 -3.67 -0.45
C LEU A 27 -6.34 -3.84 -1.55
N GLU A 28 -7.45 -3.08 -1.44
CA GLU A 28 -8.62 -3.08 -2.33
C GLU A 28 -8.26 -3.23 -3.82
N THR A 29 -9.04 -4.01 -4.56
CA THR A 29 -8.87 -4.51 -5.95
C THR A 29 -8.34 -3.54 -7.00
N LYS A 30 -8.46 -2.22 -6.80
CA LYS A 30 -7.88 -1.18 -7.68
C LYS A 30 -6.35 -1.06 -7.53
N TYR A 31 -5.85 -1.52 -6.39
CA TYR A 31 -4.52 -1.41 -5.84
C TYR A 31 -3.43 -2.12 -6.63
N SER A 32 -3.63 -3.43 -6.66
CA SER A 32 -2.80 -4.42 -7.33
C SER A 32 -2.68 -4.16 -8.82
N ILE A 33 -3.68 -3.51 -9.44
CA ILE A 33 -3.67 -3.19 -10.88
C ILE A 33 -2.56 -2.21 -11.23
N LEU A 34 -2.36 -1.14 -10.44
CA LEU A 34 -1.34 -0.13 -10.72
C LEU A 34 0.08 -0.71 -10.55
N TRP A 35 0.25 -1.62 -9.58
CA TRP A 35 1.48 -2.37 -9.36
C TRP A 35 1.77 -3.38 -10.48
N ILE A 36 0.77 -4.15 -10.89
CA ILE A 36 0.87 -5.11 -11.99
C ILE A 36 1.21 -4.38 -13.30
N ILE A 37 0.54 -3.27 -13.59
CA ILE A 37 0.83 -2.44 -14.77
C ILE A 37 2.26 -1.92 -14.70
N THR A 38 2.71 -1.42 -13.55
CA THR A 38 4.09 -0.90 -13.37
C THR A 38 5.13 -2.02 -13.57
N CYS A 39 4.91 -3.21 -13.01
CA CYS A 39 5.80 -4.37 -13.22
C CYS A 39 5.82 -4.85 -14.67
N ILE A 40 4.66 -4.90 -15.32
CA ILE A 40 4.57 -5.26 -16.73
C ILE A 40 5.27 -4.22 -17.58
N PHE A 41 5.07 -2.93 -17.29
CA PHE A 41 5.70 -1.82 -18.02
C PHE A 41 7.22 -1.83 -17.85
N LEU A 42 7.74 -1.91 -16.62
CA LEU A 42 9.18 -2.06 -16.37
C LEU A 42 9.74 -3.37 -16.94
N GLY A 43 9.00 -4.47 -16.88
CA GLY A 43 9.41 -5.76 -17.43
C GLY A 43 9.53 -5.72 -18.96
N ILE A 44 8.57 -5.09 -19.65
CA ILE A 44 8.62 -4.87 -21.09
C ILE A 44 9.78 -3.94 -21.47
N LEU A 45 9.96 -2.85 -20.73
CA LEU A 45 11.11 -1.94 -20.93
C LEU A 45 12.44 -2.67 -20.70
N SER A 46 12.52 -3.57 -19.73
CA SER A 46 13.74 -4.34 -19.44
C SER A 46 14.04 -5.43 -20.46
N LEU A 47 13.02 -5.99 -21.15
CA LEU A 47 13.22 -7.00 -22.19
C LEU A 47 13.58 -6.38 -23.55
N SER A 48 13.30 -5.09 -23.76
CA SER A 48 13.50 -4.42 -25.03
C SER A 48 14.66 -3.42 -24.97
N GLU A 49 15.87 -3.90 -25.27
CA GLU A 49 17.05 -3.04 -25.42
C GLU A 49 16.82 -1.96 -26.50
N ASN A 50 16.13 -2.29 -27.58
CA ASN A 50 15.80 -1.36 -28.67
C ASN A 50 14.88 -0.20 -28.23
N LEU A 51 13.88 -0.45 -27.39
CA LEU A 51 13.00 0.63 -26.89
C LEU A 51 13.76 1.56 -25.95
N LEU A 52 14.69 1.00 -25.18
CA LEU A 52 15.47 1.72 -24.20
C LEU A 52 16.54 2.59 -24.87
N GLU A 53 17.19 2.07 -25.92
CA GLU A 53 18.08 2.87 -26.77
C GLU A 53 17.32 4.00 -27.48
N PHE A 54 16.12 3.75 -28.01
CA PHE A 54 15.30 4.80 -28.65
C PHE A 54 14.92 5.92 -27.68
N LEU A 55 14.53 5.58 -26.45
CA LEU A 55 14.23 6.57 -25.40
C LEU A 55 15.49 7.28 -24.89
N ALA A 56 16.62 6.57 -24.82
CA ALA A 56 17.91 7.13 -24.39
C ALA A 56 18.42 8.16 -25.41
N ASP A 57 18.32 7.86 -26.71
CA ASP A 57 18.64 8.80 -27.79
C ASP A 57 17.69 10.00 -27.80
N PHE A 58 16.38 9.79 -27.58
CA PHE A 58 15.42 10.89 -27.46
C PHE A 58 15.70 11.80 -26.26
N ALA A 59 16.12 11.22 -25.14
CA ALA A 59 16.47 11.95 -23.93
C ALA A 59 17.91 12.52 -23.94
N GLY A 60 18.75 12.15 -24.92
CA GLY A 60 20.16 12.53 -25.01
C GLY A 60 21.06 11.89 -23.95
N ILE A 61 20.67 10.74 -23.42
CA ILE A 61 21.37 10.06 -22.31
C ILE A 61 22.20 8.89 -22.85
N ALA A 62 23.52 8.98 -22.74
CA ALA A 62 24.45 7.99 -23.29
C ALA A 62 24.41 6.60 -22.61
N TYR A 63 23.75 6.46 -21.45
CA TYR A 63 23.72 5.23 -20.67
C TYR A 63 22.27 4.76 -20.44
N ALA A 64 21.82 3.84 -21.29
CA ALA A 64 20.47 3.28 -21.28
C ALA A 64 19.97 2.77 -19.90
N PRO A 65 20.81 2.11 -19.07
CA PRO A 65 20.40 1.65 -17.73
C PRO A 65 20.04 2.79 -16.74
N SER A 66 20.64 3.98 -16.89
CA SER A 66 20.35 5.13 -16.01
C SER A 66 18.93 5.65 -16.22
N LEU A 67 18.37 5.49 -17.42
CA LEU A 67 16.99 5.87 -17.73
C LEU A 67 15.98 4.97 -17.03
N LEU A 68 16.23 3.66 -16.99
CA LEU A 68 15.44 2.70 -16.22
C LEU A 68 15.43 3.06 -14.73
N PHE A 69 16.58 3.48 -14.20
CA PHE A 69 16.69 3.91 -12.81
C PHE A 69 15.87 5.17 -12.54
N LEU A 70 15.92 6.16 -13.43
CA LEU A 70 15.11 7.38 -13.33
C LEU A 70 13.61 7.05 -13.35
N PHE A 71 13.16 6.23 -14.29
CA PHE A 71 11.76 5.81 -14.38
C PHE A 71 11.32 4.99 -13.17
N GLY A 72 12.14 4.03 -12.73
CA GLY A 72 11.88 3.25 -11.52
C GLY A 72 11.76 4.13 -10.28
N LEU A 73 12.63 5.14 -10.14
CA LEU A 73 12.58 6.11 -9.06
C LEU A 73 11.31 6.97 -9.12
N LEU A 74 10.93 7.43 -10.31
CA LEU A 74 9.74 8.25 -10.51
C LEU A 74 8.45 7.46 -10.25
N CYS A 75 8.35 6.22 -10.73
CA CYS A 75 7.28 5.28 -10.38
C CYS A 75 7.22 5.02 -8.86
N THR A 76 8.37 4.83 -8.22
CA THR A 76 8.44 4.62 -6.76
C THR A 76 7.94 5.85 -6.00
N LEU A 77 8.30 7.06 -6.43
CA LEU A 77 7.80 8.30 -5.83
C LEU A 77 6.28 8.44 -5.96
N ILE A 78 5.73 8.15 -7.13
CA ILE A 78 4.27 8.15 -7.35
C ILE A 78 3.61 7.15 -6.40
N MET A 79 4.20 5.96 -6.24
CA MET A 79 3.69 4.94 -5.35
C MET A 79 3.71 5.39 -3.88
N ILE A 80 4.81 5.98 -3.42
CA ILE A 80 4.92 6.50 -2.05
C ILE A 80 3.86 7.57 -1.82
N PHE A 81 3.69 8.50 -2.76
CA PHE A 81 2.71 9.57 -2.63
C PHE A 81 1.28 9.05 -2.53
N ASP A 82 0.94 8.06 -3.35
CA ASP A 82 -0.37 7.41 -3.31
C ASP A 82 -0.57 6.62 -2.00
N LEU A 83 0.47 5.95 -1.49
CA LEU A 83 0.45 5.32 -0.17
C LEU A 83 0.20 6.33 0.94
N THR A 84 0.88 7.47 0.91
CA THR A 84 0.69 8.57 1.87
C THR A 84 -0.76 9.08 1.86
N ARG A 85 -1.35 9.29 0.68
CA ARG A 85 -2.77 9.71 0.56
C ARG A 85 -3.72 8.73 1.23
N ARG A 86 -3.49 7.42 1.09
CA ARG A 86 -4.34 6.40 1.72
C ARG A 86 -4.18 6.34 3.22
N ILE A 87 -2.93 6.38 3.70
CA ILE A 87 -2.66 6.41 5.14
C ILE A 87 -3.38 7.61 5.77
N SER A 88 -3.33 8.77 5.10
CA SER A 88 -4.06 9.96 5.52
C SER A 88 -5.59 9.73 5.56
N SER A 89 -6.18 9.15 4.51
CA SER A 89 -7.62 8.85 4.51
C SER A 89 -8.02 7.83 5.59
N LEU A 90 -7.21 6.78 5.78
CA LEU A 90 -7.45 5.75 6.79
C LEU A 90 -7.35 6.32 8.20
N SER A 91 -6.39 7.19 8.45
CA SER A 91 -6.24 7.90 9.73
C SER A 91 -7.48 8.73 10.04
N ASN A 92 -8.01 9.47 9.06
CA ASN A 92 -9.26 10.23 9.23
C ASN A 92 -10.45 9.32 9.58
N LYS A 93 -10.60 8.18 8.90
CA LYS A 93 -11.65 7.19 9.21
C LYS A 93 -11.51 6.64 10.62
N MET A 94 -10.29 6.37 11.07
CA MET A 94 -10.01 5.88 12.43
C MET A 94 -10.40 6.91 13.50
N ILE A 95 -10.15 8.20 13.24
CA ILE A 95 -10.54 9.28 14.16
C ILE A 95 -12.07 9.30 14.31
N VAL A 96 -12.81 9.28 13.20
CA VAL A 96 -14.28 9.27 13.23
C VAL A 96 -14.82 8.05 13.97
N LEU A 97 -14.29 6.86 13.67
CA LEU A 97 -14.72 5.62 14.32
C LEU A 97 -14.44 5.64 15.83
N THR A 98 -13.32 6.23 16.25
CA THR A 98 -12.98 6.38 17.67
C THR A 98 -13.95 7.33 18.37
N GLN A 99 -14.38 8.40 17.70
CA GLN A 99 -15.37 9.34 18.23
C GLN A 99 -16.75 8.68 18.38
N GLU A 100 -17.21 7.97 17.35
CA GLU A 100 -18.47 7.21 17.42
C GLU A 100 -18.44 6.17 18.54
N TYR A 101 -17.33 5.44 18.67
CA TYR A 101 -17.13 4.48 19.76
C TYR A 101 -17.18 5.14 21.15
N ALA A 102 -16.57 6.33 21.30
CA ALA A 102 -16.58 7.06 22.57
C ALA A 102 -17.99 7.52 22.97
N LEU A 103 -18.78 8.01 22.01
CA LEU A 103 -20.17 8.41 22.23
C LEU A 103 -21.03 7.20 22.62
N LEU A 104 -20.93 6.10 21.85
CA LEU A 104 -21.67 4.87 22.12
C LEU A 104 -21.35 4.30 23.52
N LYS A 105 -20.07 4.33 23.91
CA LYS A 105 -19.63 3.88 25.24
C LYS A 105 -20.22 4.72 26.38
N GLU A 106 -20.43 6.02 26.15
CA GLU A 106 -21.01 6.92 27.14
C GLU A 106 -22.52 6.73 27.27
N GLU A 107 -23.26 6.54 26.17
CA GLU A 107 -24.68 6.19 26.20
C GLU A 107 -24.91 4.91 27.00
N HIS A 108 -24.12 3.87 26.73
CA HIS A 108 -24.23 2.60 27.43
C HIS A 108 -23.92 2.72 28.93
N ARG A 109 -22.95 3.58 29.30
CA ARG A 109 -22.66 3.88 30.71
C ARG A 109 -23.85 4.54 31.41
N LYS A 110 -24.55 5.46 30.75
CA LYS A 110 -25.72 6.15 31.30
C LYS A 110 -26.90 5.18 31.49
N GLU A 111 -27.17 4.32 30.52
CA GLU A 111 -28.19 3.26 30.61
C GLU A 111 -27.93 2.34 31.81
N LEU A 112 -26.68 1.86 31.96
CA LEU A 112 -26.26 1.05 33.11
C LEU A 112 -26.44 1.78 34.46
N ALA A 113 -26.18 3.08 34.50
CA ALA A 113 -26.38 3.89 35.71
C ALA A 113 -27.87 4.10 36.04
N GLN A 114 -28.73 4.24 35.04
CA GLN A 114 -30.18 4.34 35.22
C GLN A 114 -30.77 3.02 35.73
N MET A 115 -30.42 1.90 35.10
CA MET A 115 -30.85 0.57 35.56
C MET A 115 -30.49 0.32 37.03
N LYS A 116 -29.26 0.68 37.45
CA LYS A 116 -28.85 0.55 38.86
C LYS A 116 -29.70 1.38 39.81
N LYS A 117 -30.07 2.61 39.43
CA LYS A 117 -30.93 3.48 40.23
C LYS A 117 -32.35 2.93 40.36
N GLU A 118 -32.88 2.37 39.27
CA GLU A 118 -34.21 1.72 39.28
C GLU A 118 -34.22 0.46 40.15
N THR A 119 -33.15 -0.35 40.12
CA THR A 119 -33.03 -1.52 40.98
C THR A 119 -32.94 -1.14 42.46
N GLN A 120 -32.14 -0.13 42.82
CA GLN A 120 -32.05 0.35 44.21
C GLN A 120 -33.39 0.89 44.72
N LYS A 121 -34.12 1.63 43.88
CA LYS A 121 -35.43 2.16 44.27
C LYS A 121 -36.47 1.06 44.52
N LYS A 122 -36.41 -0.06 43.79
CA LYS A 122 -37.26 -1.24 44.01
C LYS A 122 -36.89 -2.06 45.25
N GLU A 123 -35.65 -1.94 45.74
CA GLU A 123 -35.22 -2.61 46.98
C GLU A 123 -35.58 -1.79 48.23
N GLU A 124 -35.80 -0.47 48.08
CA GLU A 124 -36.19 0.45 49.16
C GLU A 124 -37.72 0.59 49.34
N GLU A 125 -38.52 0.18 48.34
CA GLU A 125 -40.01 0.13 48.37
C GLU A 125 -40.53 -1.25 48.82
#